data_AF-W4FQM8-F1
#
_entry.id   AF-W4FQM8-F1
#
_cell.length_a   1.000
_cell.length_b   1.000
_cell.length_c   1.000
_cell.angle_alpha   90.00
_cell.angle_beta   90.00
_cell.angle_gamma   90.00
#
_symmetry.space_group_name_H-M   'P 1'
#
loop_
_entity.id
_entity.type
_entity.pdbx_description
1 polymer ?
#
loop_
_entity_poly.entity_id
_entity_poly.type
_entity_poly.pdbx_seq_one_letter_code
_entity_poly.pdbx_strand_id
1 'polypeptide(L)'
;MELYFHPILQQMLHSNDHGFCSETLQLLSVFYPALANLQFDLIVATIRSIFCSIVYGTSAIPLDEAAVYFLSIFPEKDAAHDALSLQCCVEILAIAELKNLPKRDKEALQKHWWTLLQSLEWTDRNGRLVVLLEEVGGAFKAADATKFKARMEQVIQSPPHLTDHDTQWILDQVAERKEALSTFKKKLTRAAQRREHVVAASSDSSDASEDEEKAPVVPTRERTSRQSKAVASAKMNIVDLGDSEEVEVISSTSGNESEF
;
A
#
# COMPACT_ATOMS: atom_id res chain seq x y z
N MET A 1 2.13 11.98 -6.31
CA MET A 1 1.18 11.75 -5.21
C MET A 1 1.89 11.45 -3.89
N GLU A 2 2.92 10.59 -3.85
CA GLU A 2 3.69 10.34 -2.60
C GLU A 2 4.26 11.58 -1.92
N LEU A 3 4.65 12.60 -2.70
CA LEU A 3 5.12 13.89 -2.17
C LEU A 3 4.14 14.51 -1.16
N TYR A 4 2.83 14.31 -1.31
CA TYR A 4 1.83 14.81 -0.36
C TYR A 4 2.10 14.34 1.08
N PHE A 5 2.65 13.14 1.24
CA PHE A 5 2.96 12.52 2.53
C PHE A 5 4.39 12.81 3.02
N HIS A 6 5.13 13.68 2.33
CA HIS A 6 6.50 13.97 2.72
C HIS A 6 6.54 14.68 4.09
N PRO A 7 7.34 14.22 5.07
CA PRO A 7 7.33 14.76 6.43
C PRO A 7 7.55 16.27 6.51
N ILE A 8 8.42 16.83 5.66
CA ILE A 8 8.66 18.28 5.60
C ILE A 8 7.37 19.03 5.26
N LEU A 9 6.59 18.54 4.31
CA LEU A 9 5.34 19.18 3.92
C LEU A 9 4.29 19.01 5.02
N GLN A 10 4.22 17.85 5.66
CA GLN A 10 3.31 17.59 6.78
C GLN A 10 3.66 18.43 8.03
N GLN A 11 4.92 18.75 8.29
CA GLN A 11 5.29 19.65 9.39
C GLN A 11 4.84 21.09 9.14
N MET A 12 4.85 21.56 7.89
CA MET A 12 4.37 22.89 7.51
C MET A 12 2.84 23.07 7.67
N LEU A 13 2.10 21.97 7.75
CA LEU A 13 0.66 21.95 8.07
C LEU A 13 0.40 22.27 9.54
N HIS A 14 1.24 21.75 10.44
CA HIS A 14 1.04 21.83 11.90
C HIS A 14 1.65 23.08 12.53
N SER A 15 2.41 23.88 11.78
CA SER A 15 3.17 25.01 12.33
C SER A 15 2.38 26.33 12.42
N ASN A 16 1.08 26.38 12.09
CA ASN A 16 0.34 27.65 12.03
C ASN A 16 -1.12 27.58 12.51
N ASP A 17 -1.51 28.56 13.32
CA ASP A 17 -2.89 28.87 13.72
C ASP A 17 -3.75 29.44 12.57
N HIS A 18 -3.14 29.70 11.39
CA HIS A 18 -3.77 30.30 10.21
C HIS A 18 -3.27 29.61 8.92
N GLY A 19 -3.97 28.57 8.45
CA GLY A 19 -3.98 28.06 7.06
C GLY A 19 -2.65 27.84 6.30
N PHE A 20 -2.37 26.57 5.95
CA PHE A 20 -1.35 26.06 5.00
C PHE A 20 -0.17 26.99 4.63
N CYS A 21 1.01 26.80 5.24
CA CYS A 21 2.25 27.50 4.86
C CYS A 21 2.90 27.02 3.55
N SER A 22 2.43 25.92 2.95
CA SER A 22 3.08 25.31 1.78
C SER A 22 2.26 25.55 0.52
N GLU A 23 2.75 26.44 -0.35
CA GLU A 23 2.23 26.63 -1.71
C GLU A 23 2.13 25.29 -2.46
N THR A 24 3.10 24.40 -2.24
CA THR A 24 3.11 23.05 -2.79
C THR A 24 1.91 22.23 -2.31
N LEU A 25 1.61 22.19 -1.00
CA LEU A 25 0.46 21.44 -0.50
C LEU A 25 -0.86 22.04 -0.97
N GLN A 26 -0.97 23.37 -1.03
CA GLN A 26 -2.15 24.04 -1.57
C GLN A 26 -2.37 23.64 -3.03
N LEU A 27 -1.33 23.70 -3.86
CA LEU A 27 -1.38 23.27 -5.26
C LEU A 27 -1.80 21.80 -5.37
N LEU A 28 -1.17 20.91 -4.60
CA LEU A 28 -1.49 19.47 -4.64
C LEU A 28 -2.93 19.18 -4.19
N SER A 29 -3.44 19.92 -3.20
CA SER A 29 -4.80 19.77 -2.69
C SER A 29 -5.88 20.15 -3.71
N VAL A 30 -5.58 21.04 -4.66
CA VAL A 30 -6.48 21.40 -5.76
C VAL A 30 -6.24 20.53 -7.00
N PHE A 31 -4.98 20.26 -7.30
CA PHE A 31 -4.57 19.53 -8.51
C PHE A 31 -5.08 18.09 -8.51
N TYR A 32 -4.92 17.33 -7.43
CA TYR A 32 -5.30 15.92 -7.44
C TYR A 32 -6.82 15.70 -7.54
N PRO A 33 -7.69 16.44 -6.83
CA PRO A 33 -9.13 16.31 -7.06
C PRO A 33 -9.58 16.72 -8.45
N ALA A 34 -9.01 17.80 -9.01
CA ALA A 34 -9.31 18.21 -10.38
C ALA A 34 -8.88 17.14 -11.39
N LEU A 35 -7.70 16.53 -11.20
CA LEU A 35 -7.21 15.47 -12.07
C LEU A 35 -8.00 14.16 -11.89
N ALA A 36 -8.44 13.83 -10.67
CA ALA A 36 -9.31 12.68 -10.41
C ALA A 36 -10.65 12.79 -11.14
N ASN A 37 -11.18 14.00 -11.26
CA ASN A 37 -12.40 14.26 -12.04
C ASN A 37 -12.18 14.14 -13.55
N LEU A 38 -11.00 14.51 -14.06
CA LEU A 38 -10.70 14.51 -15.49
C LEU A 38 -10.12 13.19 -16.02
N GLN A 39 -9.39 12.47 -15.16
CA GLN A 39 -8.55 11.31 -15.50
C GLN A 39 -8.65 10.25 -14.39
N PHE A 40 -9.88 9.80 -14.13
CA PHE A 40 -10.21 8.86 -13.05
C PHE A 40 -9.32 7.61 -13.08
N ASP A 41 -9.26 6.91 -14.22
CA ASP A 41 -8.51 5.65 -14.36
C ASP A 41 -7.01 5.83 -14.13
N LEU A 42 -6.44 6.96 -14.58
CA LEU A 42 -5.03 7.28 -14.36
C LEU A 42 -4.73 7.49 -12.87
N ILE A 43 -5.60 8.21 -12.16
CA ILE A 43 -5.45 8.44 -10.72
C ILE A 43 -5.60 7.13 -9.95
N VAL A 44 -6.59 6.30 -10.28
CA VAL A 44 -6.75 4.96 -9.69
C VAL A 44 -5.50 4.11 -9.91
N ALA A 45 -4.98 4.06 -11.14
CA ALA A 45 -3.76 3.32 -11.46
C ALA A 45 -2.52 3.84 -10.69
N THR A 46 -2.45 5.16 -10.47
CA THR A 46 -1.38 5.78 -9.68
C THR A 46 -1.49 5.44 -8.20
N ILE A 47 -2.70 5.51 -7.62
CA ILE A 47 -2.98 5.11 -6.24
C ILE A 47 -2.63 3.64 -6.04
N ARG A 48 -3.00 2.78 -7.00
CA ARG A 48 -2.62 1.36 -7.00
C ARG A 48 -1.12 1.16 -6.86
N SER A 49 -0.34 1.88 -7.65
CA SER A 49 1.13 1.82 -7.62
C SER A 49 1.69 2.25 -6.25
N ILE A 50 1.10 3.27 -5.64
CA ILE A 50 1.51 3.75 -4.31
C ILE A 50 1.15 2.75 -3.22
N PHE A 51 -0.06 2.19 -3.23
CA PHE A 51 -0.43 1.14 -2.28
C PHE A 51 0.47 -0.09 -2.42
N CYS A 52 0.81 -0.50 -3.64
CA CYS A 52 1.80 -1.55 -3.86
C CYS A 52 3.15 -1.18 -3.24
N SER A 53 3.61 0.06 -3.45
CA SER A 53 4.87 0.54 -2.90
C SER A 53 4.87 0.55 -1.37
N ILE A 54 3.74 0.91 -0.76
CA ILE A 54 3.55 0.86 0.69
C ILE A 54 3.57 -0.60 1.16
N VAL A 55 2.68 -1.46 0.65
CA VAL A 55 2.54 -2.85 1.11
C VAL A 55 3.83 -3.65 0.89
N TYR A 56 4.50 -3.45 -0.24
CA TYR A 56 5.75 -4.13 -0.59
C TYR A 56 7.01 -3.42 -0.09
N GLY A 57 6.84 -2.38 0.74
CA GLY A 57 7.90 -1.82 1.60
C GLY A 57 8.94 -0.97 0.88
N THR A 58 8.60 -0.38 -0.27
CA THR A 58 9.39 0.65 -0.95
C THR A 58 9.00 2.06 -0.51
N SER A 59 7.82 2.23 0.08
CA SER A 59 7.34 3.49 0.65
C SER A 59 7.10 3.36 2.16
N ALA A 60 7.41 4.43 2.89
CA ALA A 60 7.21 4.53 4.34
C ALA A 60 5.87 5.16 4.74
N ILE A 61 5.03 5.52 3.76
CA ILE A 61 3.73 6.15 3.99
C ILE A 61 2.81 5.15 4.73
N PRO A 62 2.12 5.56 5.81
CA PRO A 62 1.10 4.74 6.45
C PRO A 62 -0.07 4.44 5.49
N LEU A 63 -0.46 3.17 5.40
CA LEU A 63 -1.45 2.73 4.41
C LEU A 63 -2.85 3.32 4.67
N ASP A 64 -3.21 3.43 5.94
CA ASP A 64 -4.46 4.01 6.44
C ASP A 64 -4.54 5.51 6.12
N GLU A 65 -3.48 6.28 6.40
CA GLU A 65 -3.41 7.70 6.04
C GLU A 65 -3.52 7.89 4.52
N ALA A 66 -2.80 7.06 3.75
CA ALA A 66 -2.86 7.08 2.30
C ALA A 66 -4.27 6.79 1.77
N ALA A 67 -4.94 5.77 2.32
CA ALA A 67 -6.27 5.39 1.92
C ALA A 67 -7.31 6.49 2.17
N VAL A 68 -7.29 7.08 3.37
CA VAL A 68 -8.21 8.18 3.72
C VAL A 68 -8.03 9.36 2.78
N TYR A 69 -6.77 9.76 2.54
CA TYR A 69 -6.50 10.87 1.62
C TYR A 69 -6.93 10.56 0.20
N PHE A 70 -6.58 9.39 -0.34
CA PHE A 70 -6.89 9.05 -1.72
C PHE A 70 -8.39 8.88 -1.98
N LEU A 71 -9.16 8.40 -1.02
CA LEU A 71 -10.62 8.40 -1.16
C LEU A 71 -11.21 9.82 -1.11
N SER A 72 -10.57 10.73 -0.36
CA SER A 72 -11.04 12.12 -0.24
C SER A 72 -10.88 12.96 -1.50
N ILE A 73 -9.97 12.59 -2.42
CA ILE A 73 -9.73 13.37 -3.64
C ILE A 73 -10.75 13.08 -4.75
N PHE A 74 -11.51 12.00 -4.67
CA PHE A 74 -12.50 11.68 -5.71
C PHE A 74 -13.84 12.39 -5.44
N PRO A 75 -14.42 13.05 -6.45
CA PRO A 75 -15.76 13.62 -6.33
C PRO A 75 -16.84 12.52 -6.24
N GLU A 76 -16.69 11.45 -7.03
CA GLU A 76 -17.55 10.26 -6.99
C GLU A 76 -16.87 9.16 -6.16
N LYS A 77 -17.29 9.05 -4.89
CA LYS A 77 -16.65 8.12 -3.94
C LYS A 77 -16.93 6.66 -4.29
N ASP A 78 -18.16 6.33 -4.69
CA ASP A 78 -18.59 4.95 -4.98
C ASP A 78 -17.68 4.27 -6.02
N ALA A 79 -17.41 4.95 -7.14
CA ALA A 79 -16.58 4.40 -8.21
C ALA A 79 -15.13 4.17 -7.75
N ALA A 80 -14.58 5.09 -6.95
CA ALA A 80 -13.24 4.95 -6.40
C ALA A 80 -13.16 3.79 -5.40
N HIS A 81 -14.18 3.65 -4.55
CA HIS A 81 -14.31 2.54 -3.61
C HIS A 81 -14.39 1.19 -4.34
N ASP A 82 -15.20 1.07 -5.39
CA ASP A 82 -15.30 -0.14 -6.20
C ASP A 82 -13.96 -0.49 -6.87
N ALA A 83 -13.31 0.50 -7.51
CA ALA A 83 -12.05 0.29 -8.21
C ALA A 83 -10.90 -0.13 -7.28
N LEU A 84 -10.79 0.49 -6.10
CA LEU A 84 -9.80 0.12 -5.09
C LEU A 84 -10.13 -1.21 -4.43
N SER A 85 -11.42 -1.55 -4.27
CA SER A 85 -11.83 -2.85 -3.73
C SER A 85 -11.48 -3.99 -4.69
N LEU A 86 -11.73 -3.81 -5.99
CA LEU A 86 -11.30 -4.75 -7.04
C LEU A 86 -9.80 -5.01 -6.95
N GLN A 87 -8.99 -3.95 -6.85
CA GLN A 87 -7.55 -4.07 -6.71
C GLN A 87 -7.16 -4.87 -5.46
N CYS A 88 -7.75 -4.56 -4.31
CA CYS A 88 -7.45 -5.29 -3.07
C CYS A 88 -7.76 -6.78 -3.22
N CYS A 89 -8.89 -7.14 -3.83
CA CYS A 89 -9.25 -8.53 -4.07
C CYS A 89 -8.26 -9.23 -5.00
N VAL A 90 -7.88 -8.59 -6.11
CA VAL A 90 -6.89 -9.12 -7.06
C VAL A 90 -5.54 -9.37 -6.37
N GLU A 91 -5.06 -8.41 -5.56
CA GLU A 91 -3.81 -8.57 -4.81
C GLU A 91 -3.88 -9.73 -3.81
N ILE A 92 -4.97 -9.83 -3.04
CA ILE A 92 -5.17 -10.91 -2.05
C ILE A 92 -5.13 -12.29 -2.73
N LEU A 93 -5.89 -12.46 -3.83
CA LEU A 93 -5.96 -13.72 -4.56
C LEU A 93 -4.64 -14.05 -5.26
N ALA A 94 -4.01 -13.08 -5.90
CA ALA A 94 -2.71 -13.27 -6.55
C ALA A 94 -1.64 -13.73 -5.55
N ILE A 95 -1.60 -13.12 -4.34
CA ILE A 95 -0.68 -13.55 -3.28
C ILE A 95 -1.00 -14.98 -2.80
N ALA A 96 -2.28 -15.33 -2.65
CA ALA A 96 -2.70 -16.68 -2.24
C ALA A 96 -2.13 -17.74 -3.19
N GLU A 97 -2.13 -17.44 -4.49
CA GLU A 97 -1.69 -18.30 -5.58
C GLU A 97 -0.15 -18.43 -5.74
N LEU A 98 0.65 -17.62 -5.04
CA LEU A 98 2.11 -17.67 -5.15
C LEU A 98 2.71 -18.94 -4.55
N LYS A 99 3.02 -19.96 -5.37
CA LYS A 99 3.58 -21.23 -4.88
C LYS A 99 4.92 -21.09 -4.14
N ASN A 100 5.69 -20.06 -4.48
CA ASN A 100 7.08 -19.91 -4.05
C ASN A 100 7.26 -19.04 -2.79
N LEU A 101 6.18 -18.60 -2.15
CA LEU A 101 6.20 -17.75 -0.96
C LEU A 101 5.68 -18.53 0.26
N PRO A 102 6.37 -18.49 1.43
CA PRO A 102 5.90 -19.15 2.65
C PRO A 102 4.51 -18.65 3.06
N LYS A 103 3.71 -19.54 3.66
CA LYS A 103 2.35 -19.21 4.11
C LYS A 103 2.31 -17.98 5.04
N ARG A 104 3.26 -17.89 5.97
CA ARG A 104 3.40 -16.76 6.90
C ARG A 104 3.62 -15.44 6.16
N ASP A 105 4.51 -15.42 5.17
CA ASP A 105 4.78 -14.22 4.37
C ASP A 105 3.55 -13.80 3.55
N LYS A 106 2.80 -14.78 3.00
CA LYS A 106 1.53 -14.50 2.30
C LYS A 106 0.52 -13.83 3.23
N GLU A 107 0.31 -14.41 4.41
CA GLU A 107 -0.63 -13.88 5.42
C GLU A 107 -0.25 -12.45 5.83
N ALA A 108 1.04 -12.18 6.04
CA ALA A 108 1.53 -10.84 6.39
C ALA A 108 1.24 -9.79 5.29
N LEU A 109 1.42 -10.15 4.02
CA LEU A 109 1.13 -9.26 2.89
C LEU A 109 -0.38 -9.09 2.68
N GLN A 110 -1.14 -10.20 2.68
CA GLN A 110 -2.59 -10.20 2.52
C GLN A 110 -3.30 -9.40 3.62
N LYS A 111 -2.79 -9.42 4.86
CA LYS A 111 -3.38 -8.67 5.98
C LYS A 111 -3.53 -7.18 5.69
N HIS A 112 -2.56 -6.56 5.02
CA HIS A 112 -2.62 -5.12 4.73
C HIS A 112 -3.69 -4.80 3.67
N TRP A 113 -3.72 -5.59 2.60
CA TRP A 113 -4.77 -5.49 1.58
C TRP A 113 -6.16 -5.80 2.15
N TRP A 114 -6.25 -6.76 3.05
CA TRP A 114 -7.48 -7.09 3.77
C TRP A 114 -7.96 -5.94 4.65
N THR A 115 -7.08 -5.34 5.44
CA THR A 115 -7.43 -4.18 6.26
C THR A 115 -7.92 -3.02 5.39
N LEU A 116 -7.26 -2.75 4.26
CA LEU A 116 -7.70 -1.74 3.31
C LEU A 116 -9.09 -2.09 2.74
N LEU A 117 -9.28 -3.32 2.23
CA LEU A 117 -10.55 -3.77 1.68
C LEU A 117 -11.72 -3.60 2.65
N GLN A 118 -11.50 -3.90 3.93
CA GLN A 118 -12.50 -3.73 4.99
C GLN A 118 -12.88 -2.28 5.27
N SER A 119 -11.95 -1.34 5.03
CA SER A 119 -12.20 0.10 5.20
C SER A 119 -12.94 0.74 4.02
N LEU A 120 -12.98 0.08 2.87
CA LEU A 120 -13.68 0.57 1.68
C LEU A 120 -15.18 0.30 1.78
N GLU A 121 -16.00 1.21 1.28
CA GLU A 121 -17.43 1.01 1.05
C GLU A 121 -17.65 0.07 -0.14
N TRP A 122 -18.65 -0.80 -0.09
CA TRP A 122 -18.92 -1.77 -1.17
C TRP A 122 -20.33 -1.55 -1.70
N THR A 123 -20.48 -1.74 -2.99
CA THR A 123 -21.78 -1.74 -3.65
C THR A 123 -21.97 -3.05 -4.43
N ASP A 124 -23.21 -3.40 -4.75
CA ASP A 124 -23.55 -4.55 -5.59
C ASP A 124 -23.60 -4.21 -7.09
N ARG A 125 -23.26 -2.97 -7.46
CA ARG A 125 -23.33 -2.47 -8.84
C ARG A 125 -22.24 -3.06 -9.73
N ASN A 126 -21.10 -3.42 -9.16
CA ASN A 126 -19.98 -4.00 -9.88
C ASN A 126 -19.95 -5.52 -9.73
N GLY A 127 -20.48 -6.22 -10.73
CA GLY A 127 -20.57 -7.68 -10.69
C GLY A 127 -19.23 -8.39 -10.56
N ARG A 128 -18.14 -7.81 -11.09
CA ARG A 128 -16.79 -8.37 -10.96
C ARG A 128 -16.31 -8.32 -9.50
N LEU A 129 -16.63 -7.24 -8.80
CA LEU A 129 -16.28 -7.07 -7.39
C LEU A 129 -17.01 -8.08 -6.52
N VAL A 130 -18.28 -8.34 -6.79
CA VAL A 130 -19.08 -9.34 -6.06
C VAL A 130 -18.41 -10.71 -6.09
N VAL A 131 -18.05 -11.22 -7.28
CA VAL A 131 -17.36 -12.51 -7.42
C VAL A 131 -16.02 -12.51 -6.70
N LEU A 132 -15.24 -11.45 -6.87
CA LEU A 132 -13.93 -11.35 -6.25
C LEU A 132 -14.00 -11.31 -4.71
N LEU A 133 -15.02 -10.69 -4.13
CA LEU A 133 -15.27 -10.69 -2.68
C LEU A 133 -15.59 -12.11 -2.16
N GLU A 134 -16.41 -12.87 -2.90
CA GLU A 134 -16.73 -14.26 -2.56
C GLU A 134 -15.47 -15.14 -2.58
N GLU A 135 -14.67 -15.03 -3.63
CA GLU A 135 -13.40 -15.77 -3.78
C GLU A 135 -12.39 -15.40 -2.68
N VAL A 136 -12.27 -14.11 -2.36
CA VAL A 136 -11.42 -13.64 -1.25
C VAL A 136 -11.88 -14.23 0.08
N GLY A 137 -13.20 -14.29 0.33
CA GLY A 137 -13.77 -14.90 1.53
C GLY A 137 -13.45 -16.39 1.68
N GLY A 138 -13.31 -17.10 0.54
CA GLY A 138 -12.86 -18.51 0.52
C GLY A 138 -11.35 -18.68 0.68
N ALA A 139 -10.55 -17.79 0.08
CA ALA A 139 -9.10 -17.90 0.02
C ALA A 139 -8.39 -17.40 1.29
N PHE A 140 -8.88 -16.32 1.90
CA PHE A 140 -8.23 -15.69 3.06
C PHE A 140 -8.97 -16.02 4.36
N LYS A 141 -8.36 -16.90 5.17
CA LYS A 141 -8.89 -17.27 6.50
C LYS A 141 -8.57 -16.19 7.54
N ALA A 142 -9.28 -15.07 7.49
CA ALA A 142 -9.22 -14.04 8.52
C ALA A 142 -9.99 -14.46 9.78
N ALA A 143 -9.56 -13.96 10.95
CA ALA A 143 -10.29 -14.13 12.21
C ALA A 143 -11.72 -13.56 12.17
N ASP A 144 -11.98 -12.58 11.29
CA ASP A 144 -13.27 -11.91 11.11
C ASP A 144 -14.05 -12.35 9.85
N ALA A 145 -13.78 -13.56 9.33
CA ALA A 145 -14.45 -14.06 8.12
C ALA A 145 -15.99 -14.04 8.22
N THR A 146 -16.55 -14.27 9.42
CA THR A 146 -18.00 -14.20 9.66
C THR A 146 -18.56 -12.78 9.48
N LYS A 147 -17.87 -11.74 9.96
CA LYS A 147 -18.30 -10.35 9.79
C LYS A 147 -18.18 -9.91 8.34
N PHE A 148 -17.11 -10.33 7.67
CA PHE A 148 -16.93 -10.08 6.24
C PHE A 148 -18.09 -10.68 5.44
N LYS A 149 -18.41 -11.95 5.68
CA LYS A 149 -19.53 -12.63 5.00
C LYS A 149 -20.87 -11.97 5.28
N ALA A 150 -21.14 -11.61 6.55
CA ALA A 150 -22.38 -10.92 6.90
C ALA A 150 -22.51 -9.56 6.21
N ARG A 151 -21.41 -8.81 6.11
CA ARG A 151 -21.37 -7.53 5.36
C ARG A 151 -21.60 -7.76 3.87
N MET A 152 -20.98 -8.78 3.30
CA MET A 152 -21.16 -9.15 1.90
C MET A 152 -22.63 -9.50 1.62
N GLU A 153 -23.28 -10.30 2.47
CA GLU A 153 -24.71 -10.64 2.36
C GLU A 153 -25.65 -9.44 2.54
N GLN A 154 -25.25 -8.41 3.29
CA GLN A 154 -26.04 -7.17 3.44
C GLN A 154 -25.98 -6.29 2.19
N VAL A 155 -24.80 -6.19 1.57
CA VAL A 155 -24.57 -5.35 0.39
C VAL A 155 -25.04 -6.06 -0.88
N ILE A 156 -24.72 -7.35 -1.02
CA ILE A 156 -24.93 -8.14 -2.23
C ILE A 156 -26.23 -8.93 -2.06
N GLN A 157 -27.33 -8.33 -2.51
CA GLN A 157 -28.66 -8.89 -2.33
C GLN A 157 -29.09 -9.81 -3.48
N SER A 158 -28.40 -9.74 -4.62
CA SER A 158 -28.68 -10.56 -5.80
C SER A 158 -27.40 -11.03 -6.49
N PRO A 159 -27.41 -12.21 -7.13
CA PRO A 159 -26.27 -12.67 -7.92
C PRO A 159 -25.96 -11.68 -9.04
N PRO A 160 -24.68 -11.36 -9.29
CA PRO A 160 -24.31 -10.41 -10.31
C PRO A 160 -24.57 -11.00 -11.70
N HIS A 161 -25.02 -10.18 -12.64
CA HIS A 161 -25.04 -10.56 -14.05
C HIS A 161 -23.64 -10.35 -14.65
N LEU A 162 -22.97 -11.42 -15.04
CA LEU A 162 -21.63 -11.38 -15.65
C LEU A 162 -21.71 -11.79 -17.12
N THR A 163 -20.95 -11.09 -17.95
CA THR A 163 -20.68 -11.51 -19.32
C THR A 163 -19.43 -12.40 -19.37
N ASP A 164 -19.25 -13.17 -20.44
CA ASP A 164 -18.02 -13.94 -20.67
C ASP A 164 -16.77 -13.05 -20.62
N HIS A 165 -16.89 -11.81 -21.11
CA HIS A 165 -15.83 -10.82 -21.03
C HIS A 165 -15.49 -10.44 -19.58
N ASP A 166 -16.47 -10.30 -18.70
CA ASP A 166 -16.24 -10.01 -17.28
C ASP A 166 -15.51 -11.16 -16.58
N THR A 167 -15.92 -12.39 -16.86
CA THR A 167 -15.28 -13.59 -16.32
C THR A 167 -13.84 -13.70 -16.80
N GLN A 168 -13.59 -13.49 -18.10
CA GLN A 168 -12.24 -13.51 -18.65
C GLN A 168 -11.36 -12.42 -18.03
N TRP A 169 -11.90 -11.20 -17.90
CA TRP A 169 -11.20 -10.09 -17.25
C TRP A 169 -10.75 -10.44 -15.82
N ILE A 170 -11.62 -11.06 -15.02
CA ILE A 170 -11.28 -11.45 -13.64
C ILE A 170 -10.10 -12.43 -13.63
N LEU A 171 -10.15 -13.45 -14.49
CA LEU A 171 -9.10 -14.46 -14.59
C LEU A 171 -7.77 -13.84 -15.02
N ASP A 172 -7.80 -12.98 -16.03
CA ASP A 172 -6.61 -12.31 -16.56
C ASP A 172 -5.97 -11.40 -15.52
N GLN A 173 -6.76 -10.58 -14.80
CA GLN A 173 -6.22 -9.68 -13.77
C GLN A 173 -5.50 -10.43 -12.63
N VAL A 174 -6.07 -11.53 -12.15
CA VAL A 174 -5.43 -12.34 -11.11
C VAL A 174 -4.19 -13.06 -11.64
N ALA A 175 -4.25 -13.59 -12.87
CA ALA A 175 -3.14 -14.30 -13.51
C ALA A 175 -1.95 -13.38 -13.80
N GLU A 176 -2.18 -12.25 -14.47
CA GLU A 176 -1.17 -11.23 -14.75
C GLU A 176 -0.52 -10.74 -13.46
N ARG A 177 -1.34 -10.49 -12.42
CA ARG A 177 -0.81 -9.99 -11.17
C ARG A 177 0.05 -11.02 -10.45
N LYS A 178 -0.41 -12.27 -10.42
CA LYS A 178 0.36 -13.40 -9.87
C LYS A 178 1.70 -13.56 -10.59
N GLU A 179 1.70 -13.48 -11.92
CA GLU A 179 2.93 -13.56 -12.72
C GLU A 179 3.88 -12.42 -12.36
N ALA A 180 3.40 -11.18 -12.34
CA ALA A 180 4.20 -10.01 -11.94
C ALA A 180 4.81 -10.18 -10.55
N LEU A 181 4.02 -10.59 -9.55
CA LEU A 181 4.52 -10.80 -8.18
C LEU A 181 5.54 -11.94 -8.09
N SER A 182 5.40 -12.98 -8.92
CA SER A 182 6.31 -14.13 -8.91
C SER A 182 7.76 -13.76 -9.24
N THR A 183 7.96 -12.71 -10.05
CA THR A 183 9.30 -12.21 -10.43
C THR A 183 10.04 -11.52 -9.28
N PHE A 184 9.31 -11.01 -8.27
CA PHE A 184 9.88 -10.19 -7.19
C PHE A 184 10.02 -10.92 -5.84
N LYS A 185 10.09 -12.25 -5.83
CA LYS A 185 10.11 -13.08 -4.61
C LYS A 185 11.00 -12.54 -3.47
N LYS A 186 12.26 -12.20 -3.75
CA LYS A 186 13.20 -11.72 -2.73
C LYS A 186 12.74 -10.40 -2.09
N LYS A 187 12.13 -9.50 -2.87
CA LYS A 187 11.58 -8.23 -2.37
C LYS A 187 10.34 -8.50 -1.51
N LEU A 188 9.45 -9.40 -1.95
CA LEU A 188 8.24 -9.77 -1.21
C LEU A 188 8.55 -10.37 0.17
N THR A 189 9.49 -11.32 0.27
CA THR A 189 9.89 -11.90 1.56
C THR A 189 10.47 -10.83 2.49
N ARG A 190 11.32 -9.92 1.99
CA ARG A 190 11.86 -8.82 2.81
C ARG A 190 10.75 -7.88 3.28
N ALA A 191 9.78 -7.58 2.42
CA ALA A 191 8.64 -6.73 2.76
C ALA A 191 7.79 -7.36 3.87
N ALA A 192 7.44 -8.65 3.72
CA ALA A 192 6.69 -9.40 4.72
C ALA A 192 7.41 -9.40 6.08
N GLN A 193 8.71 -9.71 6.10
CA GLN A 193 9.51 -9.74 7.33
C GLN A 193 9.60 -8.37 8.02
N ARG A 194 9.84 -7.29 7.26
CA ARG A 194 9.86 -5.93 7.82
C ARG A 194 8.55 -5.58 8.51
N ARG A 195 7.41 -5.98 7.93
CA ARG A 195 6.08 -5.68 8.47
C ARG A 195 5.79 -6.45 9.76
N GLU A 196 6.27 -7.69 9.88
CA GLU A 196 6.15 -8.42 11.15
C GLU A 196 6.95 -7.76 12.28
N HIS A 197 8.15 -7.25 12.00
CA HIS A 197 8.96 -6.56 13.00
C HIS A 197 8.32 -5.25 13.48
N VAL A 198 7.64 -4.51 12.61
CA VAL A 198 6.89 -3.30 13.00
C VAL A 198 5.72 -3.66 13.92
N VAL A 199 4.95 -4.71 13.60
CA VAL A 199 3.83 -5.18 14.42
C VAL A 199 4.31 -5.67 15.79
N ALA A 200 5.40 -6.44 15.84
CA ALA A 200 5.99 -6.91 17.09
C ALA A 200 6.49 -5.76 17.98
N ALA A 201 7.18 -4.77 17.40
CA ALA A 201 7.66 -3.59 18.14
C ALA A 201 6.51 -2.72 18.68
N SER A 202 5.39 -2.62 17.95
CA SER A 202 4.20 -1.90 18.44
C SER A 202 3.49 -2.63 19.58
N SER A 203 3.49 -3.97 19.60
CA SER A 203 2.89 -4.76 20.67
C SER A 203 3.75 -4.84 21.95
N ASP A 204 5.07 -4.72 21.85
CA ASP A 204 5.97 -4.65 23.01
C ASP A 204 6.02 -3.24 23.64
N SER A 205 5.37 -2.24 23.05
CA SER A 205 5.37 -0.86 23.54
C SER A 205 4.21 -0.50 24.48
N SER A 206 3.32 -1.45 24.78
CA SER A 206 2.12 -1.21 25.61
C SER A 206 2.16 -1.82 27.01
N ASP A 207 3.35 -2.13 27.56
CA ASP A 207 3.46 -2.64 28.93
C ASP A 207 4.70 -2.10 29.66
N ALA A 208 4.66 -0.81 30.02
CA ALA A 208 5.49 -0.25 31.10
C ALA A 208 5.02 1.18 31.45
N SER A 209 4.01 1.29 32.31
CA SER A 209 3.84 2.48 33.13
C SER A 209 3.42 2.08 34.53
N GLU A 210 4.34 2.21 35.48
CA GLU A 210 4.11 2.85 36.78
C GLU A 210 5.47 3.15 37.45
N ASP A 211 5.49 4.26 38.19
CA ASP A 211 6.61 5.05 38.69
C ASP A 211 7.62 4.31 39.61
N GLU A 212 8.90 4.69 39.53
CA GLU A 212 9.73 4.92 40.73
C GLU A 212 10.97 5.80 40.40
N GLU A 213 11.07 6.95 41.07
CA GLU A 213 12.27 7.80 41.14
C GLU A 213 13.47 7.02 41.71
N LYS A 214 14.60 7.02 41.01
CA LYS A 214 15.93 6.98 41.67
C LYS A 214 17.06 7.50 40.77
N ALA A 215 17.91 8.29 41.42
CA ALA A 215 19.03 9.08 40.90
C ALA A 215 20.23 8.24 40.35
N PRO A 216 21.22 8.85 39.68
CA PRO A 216 22.02 8.22 38.63
C PRO A 216 23.23 7.46 39.17
N VAL A 217 23.51 6.28 38.59
CA VAL A 217 24.73 5.49 38.87
C VAL A 217 25.73 5.67 37.73
N VAL A 218 26.91 6.19 38.08
CA VAL A 218 28.11 6.44 37.26
C VAL A 218 28.82 5.11 36.92
N PRO A 219 29.57 5.02 35.79
CA PRO A 219 29.74 3.79 35.02
C PRO A 219 31.03 3.03 35.36
N THR A 220 30.98 1.69 35.27
CA THR A 220 32.17 0.83 35.38
C THR A 220 32.56 0.23 34.03
N ARG A 221 33.46 0.96 33.37
CA ARG A 221 34.63 0.56 32.55
C ARG A 221 34.77 -0.88 32.01
N GLU A 222 34.63 -0.95 30.68
CA GLU A 222 35.44 -1.60 29.62
C GLU A 222 36.24 -2.90 29.87
N ARG A 223 36.13 -3.83 28.89
CA ARG A 223 37.30 -4.37 28.17
C ARG A 223 36.96 -4.93 26.76
N THR A 224 37.31 -4.13 25.74
CA THR A 224 38.02 -4.47 24.48
C THR A 224 37.42 -5.55 23.53
N SER A 225 37.42 -5.45 22.20
CA SER A 225 38.32 -4.74 21.27
C SER A 225 37.74 -4.71 19.84
N ARG A 226 38.26 -3.77 19.03
CA ARG A 226 38.33 -3.76 17.55
C ARG A 226 37.04 -3.52 16.76
N GLN A 227 36.80 -2.24 16.43
CA GLN A 227 36.81 -1.74 15.05
C GLN A 227 36.56 -0.22 15.05
N SER A 228 37.63 0.56 15.25
CA SER A 228 37.62 2.01 15.05
C SER A 228 38.73 2.35 14.05
N LYS A 229 38.37 2.45 12.76
CA LYS A 229 39.12 3.13 11.68
C LYS A 229 38.37 2.96 10.34
N ALA A 230 37.18 3.55 10.21
CA ALA A 230 36.54 3.72 8.89
C ALA A 230 35.45 4.81 8.81
N VAL A 231 35.33 5.69 9.82
CA VAL A 231 34.32 6.77 9.81
C VAL A 231 35.02 8.12 10.03
N ALA A 232 35.88 8.51 9.08
CA ALA A 232 36.44 9.87 9.03
C ALA A 232 37.01 10.28 7.65
N SER A 233 36.63 9.59 6.56
CA SER A 233 37.11 9.92 5.21
C SER A 233 36.02 9.67 4.17
N ALA A 234 34.93 10.44 4.27
CA ALA A 234 33.90 10.55 3.23
C ALA A 234 33.31 11.97 3.18
N LYS A 235 34.16 12.98 3.41
CA LYS A 235 33.89 14.38 3.09
C LYS A 235 35.07 14.89 2.26
N MET A 236 35.15 14.44 1.02
CA MET A 236 35.86 15.07 -0.11
C MET A 236 35.78 14.09 -1.28
N ASN A 237 34.79 14.29 -2.15
CA ASN A 237 34.95 14.23 -3.60
C ASN A 237 33.62 14.64 -4.24
N ILE A 238 33.62 15.90 -4.66
CA ILE A 238 32.67 16.50 -5.59
C ILE A 238 33.25 16.26 -6.99
N VAL A 239 32.40 15.73 -7.89
CA VAL A 239 32.49 15.66 -9.36
C VAL A 239 33.40 14.58 -9.96
N ASP A 240 32.81 13.57 -10.59
CA ASP A 240 32.82 13.40 -12.06
C ASP A 240 31.72 12.42 -12.53
N LEU A 241 31.28 12.63 -13.77
CA LEU A 241 30.12 12.07 -14.48
C LEU A 241 30.25 10.57 -14.84
N GLY A 242 29.10 9.90 -14.99
CA GLY A 242 28.96 8.72 -15.85
C GLY A 242 28.25 7.51 -15.23
N ASP A 243 26.92 7.50 -15.33
CA ASP A 243 26.07 6.41 -15.85
C ASP A 243 24.71 6.44 -15.14
N SER A 244 23.73 7.02 -15.84
CA SER A 244 22.33 6.91 -15.49
C SER A 244 21.87 5.50 -15.83
N GLU A 245 21.87 4.61 -14.84
CA GLU A 245 21.08 3.39 -14.90
C GLU A 245 19.59 3.75 -14.94
N GLU A 246 18.91 3.18 -15.93
CA GLU A 246 17.52 3.36 -16.25
C GLU A 246 16.63 3.09 -15.04
N VAL A 247 15.82 4.08 -14.68
CA VAL A 247 14.67 3.88 -13.82
C VAL A 247 13.66 3.08 -14.65
N GLU A 248 13.60 1.76 -14.46
CA GLU A 248 12.48 0.94 -14.94
C GLU A 248 11.21 1.37 -14.20
N VAL A 249 10.57 2.41 -14.75
CA VAL A 249 9.18 2.74 -14.49
C VAL A 249 8.36 1.61 -15.07
N ILE A 250 7.54 0.98 -14.23
CA ILE A 250 6.55 -0.02 -14.64
C ILE A 250 5.48 0.73 -15.47
N SER A 251 5.78 0.98 -16.73
CA SER A 251 4.87 1.53 -17.73
C SER A 251 4.16 0.36 -18.39
N SER A 252 2.84 0.32 -18.25
CA SER A 252 1.98 -0.48 -19.10
C SER A 252 2.09 0.10 -20.52
N THR A 253 2.69 -0.65 -21.44
CA THR A 253 2.69 -0.34 -22.87
C THR A 253 1.24 -0.23 -23.37
N SER A 254 0.79 1.01 -23.60
CA SER A 254 -0.27 1.30 -24.55
C SER A 254 0.35 1.34 -25.95
N GLY A 255 0.15 0.28 -26.73
CA GLY A 255 0.43 0.23 -28.16
C GLY A 255 -0.79 0.72 -28.95
N ASN A 256 -0.60 1.82 -29.68
CA ASN A 256 -1.57 2.47 -30.56
C ASN A 256 -1.77 1.73 -31.89
N GLU A 257 -3.00 1.81 -32.40
CA GLU A 257 -3.45 2.01 -33.80
C GLU A 257 -2.81 1.22 -34.97
N SER A 258 -3.63 0.56 -35.81
CA SER A 258 -4.19 1.13 -37.06
C SER A 258 -4.84 0.05 -37.97
N GLU A 259 -5.81 0.51 -38.78
CA GLU A 259 -6.36 -0.08 -40.04
C GLU A 259 -7.32 -1.28 -39.93
N PHE A 260 -8.63 -1.00 -39.85
CA PHE A 260 -9.62 -1.09 -40.95
C PHE A 260 -11.01 -0.62 -40.49
#